data_AF-A0A2A5M1T4-F1
#
_entry.id   AF-A0A2A5M1T4-F1
#
_cell.length_a   1.000
_cell.length_b   1.000
_cell.length_c   1.000
_cell.angle_alpha   90.00
_cell.angle_beta   90.00
_cell.angle_gamma   90.00
#
_symmetry.space_group_name_H-M   'P 1'
#
loop_
_entity.id
_entity.type
_entity.pdbx_description
1 polymer ?
#
loop_
_entity_poly.entity_id
_entity_poly.type
_entity_poly.pdbx_seq_one_letter_code
_entity_poly.pdbx_strand_id
1 'polypeptide(L)'
;MRYSGIFASLLLLSCPAFSADMTDEERCLKLGEVAEEASRMRIAGEDKDTATSSLLKMYGQPESGLTTDKIRGMVMVSYMARMEPEKMRDYAIAQCKKDSIK
;
A
#
# COMPACT_ATOMS: atom_id res chain seq x y z
N MET A 1 18.71 -55.80 15.06
CA MET A 1 17.72 -55.01 14.28
C MET A 1 17.36 -53.79 15.11
N ARG A 2 17.68 -52.60 14.56
CA ARG A 2 17.65 -51.30 15.23
C ARG A 2 16.47 -50.51 14.70
N TYR A 3 15.41 -50.33 15.49
CA TYR A 3 14.34 -49.36 15.20
C TYR A 3 13.87 -48.75 16.52
N SER A 4 14.70 -47.89 17.08
CA SER A 4 14.31 -46.93 18.10
C SER A 4 14.85 -45.57 17.64
N GLY A 5 14.43 -45.22 16.42
CA GLY A 5 14.81 -44.01 15.73
C GLY A 5 13.72 -42.97 15.95
N ILE A 6 14.00 -42.01 16.83
CA ILE A 6 13.76 -40.60 16.54
C ILE A 6 12.28 -40.29 16.23
N PHE A 7 11.44 -40.27 17.27
CA PHE A 7 10.40 -39.24 17.35
C PHE A 7 11.10 -37.92 17.68
N ALA A 8 11.94 -37.44 16.76
CA ALA A 8 12.31 -36.04 16.75
C ALA A 8 11.02 -35.31 16.44
N SER A 9 10.61 -34.54 17.43
CA SER A 9 9.73 -33.40 17.40
C SER A 9 10.16 -32.42 16.30
N LEU A 10 10.05 -32.83 15.04
CA LEU A 10 9.99 -32.00 13.86
C LEU A 10 8.57 -31.45 13.75
N LEU A 11 8.09 -30.87 14.86
CA LEU A 11 7.18 -29.73 14.81
C LEU A 11 8.02 -28.52 14.39
N LEU A 12 8.59 -28.59 13.18
CA LEU A 12 8.78 -27.40 12.37
C LEU A 12 7.36 -26.97 11.99
N LEU A 13 6.69 -26.35 12.97
CA LEU A 13 5.58 -25.46 12.73
C LEU A 13 6.07 -24.47 11.68
N SER A 14 5.62 -24.72 10.46
CA SER A 14 4.78 -23.79 9.71
C SER A 14 5.28 -22.34 9.67
N CYS A 15 5.61 -21.96 8.44
CA CYS A 15 5.50 -20.63 7.87
C CYS A 15 6.63 -19.64 8.19
N PRO A 16 7.45 -19.27 7.19
CA PRO A 16 7.96 -17.91 7.12
C PRO A 16 6.78 -17.03 6.68
N ALA A 17 5.78 -16.85 7.54
CA ALA A 17 4.76 -15.82 7.35
C ALA A 17 5.15 -14.57 8.16
N PHE A 18 6.44 -14.21 8.12
CA PHE A 18 6.92 -12.92 8.61
C PHE A 18 6.73 -11.89 7.49
N SER A 19 5.50 -11.77 7.00
CA SER A 19 5.08 -10.74 6.06
C SER A 19 3.57 -10.56 6.18
N ALA A 20 3.12 -10.00 7.31
CA ALA A 20 1.78 -9.41 7.48
C ALA A 20 1.56 -9.11 8.97
N ASP A 21 1.85 -7.89 9.40
CA ASP A 21 0.84 -7.21 10.22
C ASP A 21 1.02 -5.70 10.08
N MET A 22 0.84 -5.22 8.86
CA MET A 22 0.69 -3.79 8.63
C MET A 22 -0.76 -3.44 8.96
N THR A 23 -0.95 -2.54 9.91
CA THR A 23 -2.29 -2.18 10.38
C THR A 23 -3.08 -1.47 9.28
N ASP A 24 -4.42 -1.54 9.35
CA ASP A 24 -5.26 -0.78 8.40
C ASP A 24 -4.99 0.72 8.47
N GLU A 25 -4.56 1.22 9.64
CA GLU A 25 -4.15 2.61 9.82
C GLU A 25 -2.89 2.94 9.02
N GLU A 26 -1.83 2.15 9.13
CA GLU A 26 -0.59 2.33 8.36
C GLU A 26 -0.85 2.24 6.84
N ARG A 27 -1.71 1.32 6.41
CA ARG A 27 -2.11 1.23 5.00
C ARG A 27 -2.78 2.52 4.53
N CYS A 28 -3.68 3.09 5.34
CA CYS A 28 -4.34 4.34 5.00
C CYS A 28 -3.38 5.54 4.98
N LEU A 29 -2.40 5.58 5.88
CA LEU A 29 -1.35 6.61 5.86
C LEU A 29 -0.54 6.55 4.56
N LYS A 30 -0.07 5.35 4.16
CA LYS A 30 0.63 5.17 2.88
C LYS A 30 -0.21 5.57 1.67
N LEU A 31 -1.51 5.25 1.69
CA LEU A 31 -2.41 5.68 0.62
C LEU A 31 -2.54 7.21 0.57
N GLY A 32 -2.53 7.86 1.74
CA GLY A 32 -2.43 9.31 1.86
C GLY A 32 -1.17 9.87 1.22
N GLU A 33 -0.01 9.29 1.51
CA GLU A 33 1.28 9.69 0.91
C GLU A 33 1.26 9.56 -0.61
N VAL A 34 0.71 8.46 -1.15
CA VAL A 34 0.52 8.29 -2.60
C VAL A 34 -0.34 9.41 -3.19
N ALA A 35 -1.42 9.82 -2.50
CA ALA A 35 -2.29 10.90 -2.95
C ALA A 35 -1.60 12.26 -2.92
N GLU A 36 -0.82 12.51 -1.86
CA GLU A 36 -0.02 13.72 -1.71
C GLU A 36 0.98 13.83 -2.87
N GLU A 37 1.75 12.77 -3.07
CA GLU A 37 2.80 12.72 -4.09
C GLU A 37 2.23 12.80 -5.50
N ALA A 38 1.10 12.11 -5.77
CA ALA A 38 0.38 12.26 -7.03
C ALA A 38 -0.04 13.71 -7.30
N SER A 39 -0.48 14.44 -6.28
CA SER A 39 -0.83 15.85 -6.41
C SER A 39 0.40 16.73 -6.63
N ARG A 40 1.52 16.43 -5.97
CA ARG A 40 2.81 17.13 -6.18
C ARG A 40 3.31 16.94 -7.61
N MET A 41 3.34 15.70 -8.11
CA MET A 41 3.72 15.37 -9.49
C MET A 41 2.83 16.10 -10.51
N ARG A 42 1.51 16.12 -10.28
CA ARG A 42 0.58 16.91 -11.09
C ARG A 42 0.91 18.39 -11.11
N ILE A 43 1.21 19.00 -9.94
CA ILE A 43 1.58 20.43 -9.85
C ILE A 43 2.91 20.70 -10.53
N ALA A 44 3.85 19.76 -10.45
CA ALA A 44 5.13 19.81 -11.16
C ALA A 44 4.97 19.66 -12.69
N GLY A 45 3.78 19.33 -13.18
CA GLY A 45 3.48 19.18 -14.60
C GLY A 45 3.76 17.78 -15.15
N GLU A 46 3.98 16.78 -14.29
CA GLU A 46 4.08 15.40 -14.73
C GLU A 46 2.73 14.91 -15.26
N ASP A 47 2.75 14.18 -16.37
CA ASP A 47 1.54 13.54 -16.88
C ASP A 47 1.12 12.38 -15.96
N LYS A 48 -0.17 12.06 -16.03
CA LYS A 48 -0.82 11.06 -15.17
C LYS A 48 -0.20 9.67 -15.32
N ASP A 49 0.23 9.28 -16.52
CA ASP A 49 0.72 7.94 -16.79
C ASP A 49 2.15 7.78 -16.25
N THR A 50 2.97 8.82 -16.40
CA THR A 50 4.30 8.92 -15.75
C THR A 50 4.18 8.89 -14.23
N ALA A 51 3.32 9.74 -13.64
CA ALA A 51 3.10 9.75 -12.20
C ALA A 51 2.62 8.38 -11.69
N THR A 52 1.70 7.72 -12.41
CA THR A 52 1.24 6.37 -12.07
C THR A 52 2.39 5.37 -12.07
N SER A 53 3.22 5.37 -13.11
CA SER A 53 4.36 4.46 -13.21
C SER A 53 5.38 4.69 -12.08
N SER A 54 5.67 5.95 -11.76
CA SER A 54 6.57 6.34 -10.67
C SER A 54 6.04 5.89 -9.31
N LEU A 55 4.78 6.18 -9.00
CA LEU A 55 4.17 5.78 -7.73
C LEU A 55 4.01 4.26 -7.61
N LEU A 56 3.77 3.53 -8.70
CA LEU A 56 3.76 2.07 -8.68
C LEU A 56 5.14 1.48 -8.36
N LYS A 57 6.23 2.10 -8.80
CA LYS A 57 7.58 1.66 -8.43
C LYS A 57 7.89 1.93 -6.96
N MET A 58 7.43 3.07 -6.43
CA MET A 58 7.68 3.46 -5.04
C MET A 58 6.79 2.73 -4.03
N TYR A 59 5.51 2.49 -4.40
CA TYR A 59 4.49 2.01 -3.48
C TYR A 59 3.81 0.71 -3.92
N GLY A 60 4.05 0.20 -5.12
CA GLY A 60 3.40 -1.02 -5.62
C GLY A 60 4.05 -2.33 -5.16
N GLN A 61 5.03 -2.26 -4.24
CA GLN A 61 5.67 -3.44 -3.68
C GLN A 61 4.72 -4.20 -2.73
N PRO A 62 4.77 -5.54 -2.65
CA PRO A 62 3.87 -6.32 -1.77
C PRO A 62 3.94 -5.89 -0.29
N GLU A 63 5.11 -5.46 0.16
CA GLU A 63 5.39 -4.98 1.51
C GLU A 63 4.82 -3.59 1.81
N SER A 64 4.24 -2.89 0.84
CA SER A 64 3.55 -1.61 1.05
C SER A 64 2.11 -1.79 1.53
N GLY A 65 1.53 -2.98 1.36
CA GLY A 65 0.13 -3.25 1.67
C GLY A 65 -0.84 -2.51 0.74
N LEU A 66 -0.34 -1.86 -0.32
CA LEU A 66 -1.14 -1.16 -1.33
C LEU A 66 -1.20 -1.97 -2.62
N THR A 67 -2.40 -2.08 -3.19
CA THR A 67 -2.57 -2.70 -4.49
C THR A 67 -2.29 -1.69 -5.61
N THR A 68 -1.79 -2.19 -6.74
CA THR A 68 -1.61 -1.42 -7.98
C THR A 68 -2.86 -0.62 -8.35
N ASP A 69 -4.05 -1.22 -8.19
CA ASP A 69 -5.31 -0.57 -8.53
C ASP A 69 -5.66 0.59 -7.58
N LYS A 70 -5.35 0.45 -6.28
CA LYS A 70 -5.52 1.55 -5.31
C LYS A 70 -4.61 2.73 -5.66
N ILE A 71 -3.37 2.46 -6.05
CA ILE A 71 -2.41 3.51 -6.48
C ILE A 71 -2.92 4.21 -7.74
N ARG A 72 -3.30 3.45 -8.78
CA ARG A 72 -3.86 3.99 -10.03
C ARG A 72 -5.11 4.84 -9.79
N GLY A 73 -6.03 4.34 -8.97
CA GLY A 73 -7.24 5.08 -8.58
C GLY A 73 -6.90 6.38 -7.87
N MET A 74 -5.92 6.36 -6.96
CA MET A 74 -5.52 7.55 -6.21
C MET A 74 -4.86 8.61 -7.09
N VAL A 75 -4.04 8.21 -8.06
CA VAL A 75 -3.50 9.13 -9.07
C VAL A 75 -4.63 9.77 -9.87
N MET A 76 -5.57 8.97 -10.37
CA MET A 76 -6.71 9.50 -11.13
C MET A 76 -7.51 10.52 -10.32
N VAL A 77 -7.83 10.21 -9.06
CA VAL A 77 -8.54 11.14 -8.17
C VAL A 77 -7.74 12.42 -7.95
N SER A 78 -6.44 12.32 -7.67
CA SER A 78 -5.58 13.48 -7.42
C SER A 78 -5.48 14.40 -8.65
N TYR A 79 -5.44 13.82 -9.85
CA TYR A 79 -5.45 14.56 -11.12
C TYR A 79 -6.79 15.23 -11.43
N MET A 80 -7.91 14.58 -11.08
CA MET A 80 -9.25 15.12 -11.32
C MET A 80 -9.64 16.19 -10.30
N ALA A 81 -9.39 15.95 -9.02
CA ALA A 81 -9.82 16.83 -7.94
C ALA A 81 -9.01 18.13 -7.89
N ARG A 82 -7.76 18.11 -8.40
CA ARG A 82 -6.85 19.27 -8.46
C ARG A 82 -6.67 19.98 -7.10
N MET A 83 -6.82 19.25 -6.01
CA MET A 83 -6.66 19.80 -4.66
C MET A 83 -5.18 19.98 -4.32
N GLU A 84 -4.90 20.81 -3.30
CA GLU A 84 -3.56 20.93 -2.73
C GLU A 84 -3.09 19.57 -2.18
N PRO A 85 -1.77 19.27 -2.20
CA PRO A 85 -1.25 17.97 -1.79
C PRO A 85 -1.68 17.55 -0.39
N GLU A 86 -1.60 18.44 0.60
CA GLU A 86 -2.00 18.15 1.98
C GLU A 86 -3.48 17.80 2.10
N LYS A 87 -4.35 18.53 1.37
CA LYS A 87 -5.79 18.24 1.32
C LYS A 87 -6.08 16.91 0.62
N MET A 88 -5.31 16.55 -0.42
CA MET A 88 -5.43 15.24 -1.06
C MET A 88 -5.02 14.11 -0.12
N ARG A 89 -3.95 14.28 0.66
CA ARG A 89 -3.52 13.32 1.67
C ARG A 89 -4.63 13.05 2.67
N ASP A 90 -5.14 14.11 3.28
CA ASP A 90 -6.14 14.00 4.34
C ASP A 90 -7.44 13.39 3.82
N TYR A 91 -7.84 13.77 2.59
CA TYR A 91 -8.97 13.16 1.88
C TYR A 91 -8.77 11.65 1.68
N ALA A 92 -7.60 11.23 1.20
CA ALA A 92 -7.30 9.83 0.92
C ALA A 92 -7.27 8.98 2.20
N ILE A 93 -6.70 9.51 3.29
CA ILE A 93 -6.71 8.86 4.61
C ILE A 93 -8.16 8.72 5.10
N ALA A 94 -8.94 9.81 5.06
CA ALA A 94 -10.33 9.80 5.52
C ALA A 94 -11.19 8.80 4.71
N GLN A 95 -11.01 8.76 3.40
CA GLN A 95 -11.74 7.82 2.54
C GLN A 95 -11.33 6.37 2.80
N CYS A 96 -10.05 6.11 3.03
CA CYS A 96 -9.56 4.78 3.38
C CYS A 96 -10.12 4.29 4.72
N LYS A 97 -10.10 5.14 5.76
CA LYS A 97 -10.69 4.82 7.07
C LYS A 97 -12.20 4.59 7.00
N LYS A 98 -12.89 5.28 6.09
CA LYS A 98 -14.33 5.08 5.86
C LYS A 98 -14.61 3.72 5.22
N ASP A 99 -13.76 3.29 4.28
CA ASP A 99 -13.90 2.00 3.60
C ASP A 99 -13.59 0.81 4.53
N SER A 100 -12.73 0.99 5.55
CA SER A 100 -12.39 -0.07 6.52
C SER A 100 -13.43 -0.30 7.63
N ILE A 101 -14.40 0.61 7.78
CA ILE A 101 -15.50 0.50 8.78
C ILE A 101 -16.74 -0.20 8.17
N LYS A 102 -16.74 -0.44 6.86
CA LYS A 102 -17.85 -1.06 6.11
C LYS A 102 -17.71 -2.57 5.99
#